data_AF-A0A1V8U5T7-F1
#
_entry.id   AF-A0A1V8U5T7-F1
#
_cell.length_a   1.000
_cell.length_b   1.000
_cell.length_c   1.000
_cell.angle_alpha   90.00
_cell.angle_beta   90.00
_cell.angle_gamma   90.00
#
_symmetry.space_group_name_H-M   'P 1'
#
loop_
_entity.id
_entity.type
_entity.pdbx_description
1 polymer ?
#
loop_
_entity_poly.entity_id
_entity_poly.type
_entity_poly.pdbx_seq_one_letter_code
_entity_poly.pdbx_strand_id
1 'polypeptide(L)'
;MLATCHCAAITVEASVPDGPMLECQRGVCYRYGAVWAYYPLDQVKITKADGVEPRKYVWGRKNIELTACERCNCLMYWWPIDEVKIKKMALNSRMVVERGELEGVEVKKS
;
A
#
# COMPACT_ATOMS: atom_id res chain seq x y z
N MET A 1 11.10 -7.19 2.89
CA MET A 1 9.89 -7.18 3.72
C MET A 1 8.71 -7.79 3.00
N LEU A 2 7.83 -8.41 3.78
CA LEU A 2 6.60 -9.05 3.31
C LEU A 2 5.40 -8.36 3.96
N ALA A 3 4.41 -8.01 3.15
CA ALA A 3 3.13 -7.52 3.64
C ALA A 3 1.99 -8.40 3.14
N THR A 4 1.03 -8.69 4.00
CA THR A 4 -0.14 -9.50 3.67
C THR A 4 -1.41 -8.85 4.18
N CYS A 5 -2.52 -9.08 3.48
CA CYS A 5 -3.82 -8.80 4.06
C CYS A 5 -4.09 -9.78 5.22
N HIS A 6 -5.07 -9.48 6.08
CA HIS A 6 -5.38 -10.32 7.24
C HIS A 6 -5.62 -11.81 6.89
N CYS A 7 -6.28 -12.08 5.77
CA CYS A 7 -6.56 -13.44 5.31
C CYS A 7 -5.49 -14.04 4.37
N ALA A 8 -4.34 -13.36 4.21
CA ALA A 8 -3.23 -13.75 3.33
C ALA A 8 -3.57 -13.93 1.84
N ALA A 9 -4.75 -13.48 1.40
CA ALA A 9 -5.21 -13.56 0.01
C ALA A 9 -4.49 -12.58 -0.94
N ILE A 10 -3.89 -11.52 -0.41
CA ILE A 10 -3.06 -10.56 -1.14
C ILE A 10 -1.73 -10.46 -0.40
N THR A 11 -0.65 -10.60 -1.16
CA THR A 11 0.73 -10.47 -0.68
C THR A 11 1.46 -9.43 -1.49
N VAL A 12 2.26 -8.62 -0.82
CA VAL A 12 3.15 -7.63 -1.43
C VAL A 12 4.57 -7.85 -0.90
N GLU A 13 5.51 -8.02 -1.82
CA GLU A 13 6.94 -8.14 -1.54
C GLU A 13 7.66 -6.87 -2.02
N ALA A 14 8.48 -6.28 -1.15
CA ALA A 14 9.33 -5.12 -1.44
C ALA A 14 10.53 -5.08 -0.48
N SER A 15 11.55 -4.27 -0.76
CA SER A 15 12.60 -3.96 0.22
C SER A 15 12.06 -3.08 1.35
N VAL A 16 12.79 -2.97 2.46
CA VAL A 16 12.55 -1.92 3.46
C VAL A 16 12.67 -0.55 2.75
N PRO A 17 11.79 0.42 3.01
CA PRO A 17 11.83 1.68 2.29
C PRO A 17 13.08 2.48 2.67
N ASP A 18 13.78 3.02 1.66
CA ASP A 18 14.96 3.87 1.88
C ASP A 18 14.62 5.27 2.43
N GLY A 19 13.34 5.66 2.35
CA GLY A 19 12.84 6.97 2.75
C GLY A 19 11.76 6.91 3.83
N PRO A 20 11.33 8.08 4.35
CA PRO A 20 10.31 8.14 5.38
C PRO A 20 8.99 7.59 4.87
N MET A 21 8.30 6.85 5.73
CA MET A 21 6.90 6.51 5.52
C MET A 21 6.01 7.72 5.78
N LEU A 22 4.83 7.74 5.18
CA LEU A 22 3.89 8.86 5.29
C LEU A 22 2.58 8.46 5.93
N GLU A 23 2.32 9.00 7.13
CA GLU A 23 0.99 9.03 7.73
C GLU A 23 0.21 10.21 7.15
N CYS A 24 -0.54 9.97 6.09
CA CYS A 24 -1.32 11.02 5.44
C CYS A 24 -2.58 11.33 6.26
N GLN A 25 -2.70 12.58 6.72
CA GLN A 25 -3.73 13.03 7.64
C GLN A 25 -4.89 13.77 6.96
N ARG A 26 -5.07 13.58 5.66
CA ARG A 26 -6.11 14.25 4.88
C ARG A 26 -7.09 13.29 4.21
N GLY A 27 -8.33 13.75 4.08
CA GLY A 27 -9.36 13.10 3.27
C GLY A 27 -9.60 11.63 3.61
N VAL A 28 -9.49 10.77 2.60
CA VAL A 28 -9.72 9.33 2.74
C VAL A 28 -8.55 8.61 3.42
N CYS A 29 -7.31 9.10 3.25
CA CYS A 29 -6.13 8.49 3.87
C CYS A 29 -6.19 8.55 5.41
N TYR A 30 -6.62 9.70 5.96
CA TYR A 30 -6.83 9.84 7.40
C TYR A 30 -7.86 8.84 7.93
N ARG A 31 -8.98 8.67 7.20
CA ARG A 31 -10.06 7.75 7.57
C ARG A 31 -9.62 6.28 7.54
N TYR A 32 -8.70 5.92 6.64
CA TYR A 32 -8.12 4.59 6.58
C TYR A 32 -7.01 4.35 7.60
N GLY A 33 -6.46 5.40 8.21
CA GLY A 33 -5.33 5.29 9.15
C GLY A 33 -4.07 4.67 8.53
N ALA A 34 -3.93 4.77 7.20
CA ALA A 34 -2.85 4.15 6.45
C ALA A 34 -1.53 4.90 6.66
N VAL A 35 -0.44 4.13 6.73
CA VAL A 35 0.93 4.66 6.74
C VAL A 35 1.60 4.14 5.47
N TRP A 36 2.01 5.05 4.59
CA TRP A 36 2.44 4.71 3.23
C TRP A 36 3.95 4.59 3.12
N ALA A 37 4.44 3.43 2.71
CA ALA A 37 5.81 3.23 2.25
C ALA A 37 5.84 3.29 0.72
N TYR A 38 6.63 4.20 0.14
CA TYR A 38 6.63 4.49 -1.30
C TYR A 38 7.69 3.70 -2.04
N TYR A 39 7.33 3.21 -3.23
CA TYR A 39 8.23 2.43 -4.10
C TYR A 39 8.06 2.81 -5.57
N PRO A 40 9.13 2.75 -6.38
CA PRO A 40 9.03 2.57 -7.83
C PRO A 40 8.18 1.34 -8.17
N LEU A 41 7.45 1.37 -9.30
CA LEU A 41 6.52 0.30 -9.67
C LEU A 41 7.21 -1.05 -9.90
N ASP A 42 8.44 -1.04 -10.42
CA ASP A 42 9.27 -2.20 -10.72
C ASP A 42 9.97 -2.80 -9.50
N GLN A 43 9.89 -2.15 -8.33
CA GLN A 43 10.46 -2.63 -7.07
C GLN A 43 9.45 -3.34 -6.17
N VAL A 44 8.24 -3.58 -6.67
CA VAL A 44 7.17 -4.21 -5.91
C VAL A 44 6.60 -5.39 -6.66
N LYS A 45 6.49 -6.52 -5.96
CA LYS A 45 5.83 -7.72 -6.48
C LYS A 45 4.54 -7.95 -5.71
N ILE A 46 3.43 -8.04 -6.44
CA ILE A 46 2.09 -8.24 -5.88
C ILE A 46 1.58 -9.60 -6.34
N THR A 47 1.14 -10.42 -5.39
CA THR A 47 0.53 -11.73 -5.66
C THR A 47 -0.87 -11.78 -5.04
N LYS A 48 -1.80 -12.43 -5.74
CA LYS A 48 -3.18 -12.64 -5.30
C LYS A 48 -3.47 -14.15 -5.33
N ALA A 49 -4.22 -14.65 -4.35
CA ALA A 49 -4.73 -16.01 -4.43
C ALA A 49 -5.77 -16.15 -5.57
N ASP A 50 -5.96 -17.37 -6.07
CA ASP A 50 -6.88 -17.64 -7.17
C ASP A 50 -8.31 -17.20 -6.83
N GLY A 51 -8.97 -16.61 -7.83
CA GLY A 51 -10.33 -16.07 -7.72
C GLY A 51 -10.46 -14.85 -6.81
N VAL A 52 -9.35 -14.22 -6.40
CA VAL A 52 -9.37 -12.97 -5.62
C VAL A 52 -9.29 -11.76 -6.54
N GLU A 53 -10.36 -10.97 -6.55
CA GLU A 53 -10.38 -9.66 -7.21
C GLU A 53 -10.42 -8.53 -6.16
N PRO A 54 -9.32 -7.78 -5.97
CA PRO A 54 -9.28 -6.72 -4.98
C PRO A 54 -10.30 -5.63 -5.29
N ARG A 55 -10.90 -5.07 -4.24
CA ARG A 55 -11.73 -3.87 -4.39
C ARG A 55 -10.86 -2.66 -4.63
N LYS A 56 -11.21 -1.90 -5.66
CA LYS A 56 -10.53 -0.67 -6.06
C LYS A 56 -11.41 0.53 -5.79
N TYR A 57 -10.84 1.57 -5.20
CA TYR A 57 -11.52 2.83 -4.94
C TYR A 57 -10.73 4.00 -5.55
N VAL A 58 -11.37 4.75 -6.44
CA VAL A 58 -10.79 5.93 -7.11
C VAL A 58 -11.61 7.15 -6.74
N TRP A 59 -10.92 8.21 -6.31
CA TRP A 59 -11.55 9.46 -5.89
C TRP A 59 -10.71 10.68 -6.25
N GLY A 60 -11.32 11.87 -6.16
CA GLY A 60 -10.64 13.14 -6.33
C GLY A 60 -10.08 13.29 -7.74
N ARG A 61 -8.77 13.54 -7.85
CA ARG A 61 -8.08 13.74 -9.14
C ARG A 61 -8.05 12.50 -10.05
N LYS A 62 -8.49 11.34 -9.56
CA LYS A 62 -8.52 10.07 -10.32
C LYS A 62 -7.17 9.64 -10.87
N ASN A 63 -6.10 9.94 -10.13
CA ASN A 63 -4.72 9.60 -10.52
C ASN A 63 -4.22 8.30 -9.87
N ILE A 64 -4.88 7.85 -8.81
CA ILE A 64 -4.53 6.63 -8.07
C ILE A 64 -5.79 5.84 -7.73
N GLU A 65 -5.67 4.53 -7.64
CA GLU A 65 -6.63 3.60 -7.06
C GLU A 65 -6.14 3.10 -5.70
N LEU A 66 -7.01 3.11 -4.69
CA LEU A 66 -6.80 2.48 -3.40
C LEU A 66 -7.31 1.05 -3.46
N THR A 67 -6.43 0.08 -3.19
CA THR A 67 -6.70 -1.34 -3.39
C THR A 67 -6.80 -2.07 -2.07
N ALA A 68 -7.97 -2.65 -1.80
CA ALA A 68 -8.27 -3.41 -0.59
C ALA A 68 -8.63 -4.86 -0.90
N CYS A 69 -8.27 -5.77 0.01
CA CYS A 69 -8.67 -7.17 -0.11
C CYS A 69 -10.19 -7.31 -0.05
N GLU A 70 -10.80 -7.98 -1.01
CA GLU A 70 -12.25 -8.19 -1.02
C GLU A 70 -12.74 -9.06 0.15
N ARG A 71 -11.91 -9.98 0.63
CA ARG A 71 -12.27 -10.95 1.68
C ARG A 71 -12.22 -10.37 3.09
N CYS A 72 -11.19 -9.56 3.41
CA CYS A 72 -10.96 -9.06 4.77
C CYS A 72 -10.93 -7.53 4.90
N ASN A 73 -11.10 -6.80 3.80
CA ASN A 73 -11.17 -5.33 3.76
C ASN A 73 -9.88 -4.59 4.12
N CYS A 74 -8.78 -5.29 4.39
CA CYS A 74 -7.47 -4.68 4.56
C CYS A 74 -7.08 -3.85 3.32
N LEU A 75 -6.81 -2.56 3.53
CA LEU A 75 -6.27 -1.66 2.52
C LEU A 75 -4.78 -1.94 2.34
N MET A 76 -4.42 -2.49 1.19
CA MET A 76 -3.08 -3.03 0.95
C MET A 76 -2.12 -2.00 0.39
N TYR A 77 -2.51 -1.31 -0.68
CA TYR A 77 -1.68 -0.34 -1.36
C TYR A 77 -2.55 0.64 -2.14
N TRP A 78 -1.95 1.70 -2.66
CA TRP A 78 -2.51 2.40 -3.81
C TRP A 78 -1.63 2.19 -5.04
N TRP A 79 -2.25 2.18 -6.21
CA TRP A 79 -1.58 2.05 -7.50
C TRP A 79 -1.94 3.23 -8.41
N PRO A 80 -1.03 3.75 -9.25
CA PRO A 80 -1.36 4.81 -10.20
C PRO A 80 -2.31 4.32 -11.29
N ILE A 81 -3.22 5.17 -11.74
CA ILE A 81 -4.10 4.90 -12.89
C ILE A 81 -3.34 5.03 -14.22
N ASP A 82 -2.36 5.94 -14.27
CA ASP A 82 -1.50 6.18 -15.43
C ASP A 82 -0.03 5.98 -14.99
N GLU A 83 0.49 4.78 -15.23
CA GLU A 83 1.85 4.37 -14.87
C GLU A 83 2.93 5.13 -15.65
N VAL A 84 2.59 5.73 -16.79
CA VAL A 84 3.53 6.55 -17.57
C VAL A 84 3.78 7.88 -16.87
N LYS A 85 2.73 8.48 -16.30
CA LYS A 85 2.82 9.76 -15.59
C LYS A 85 3.27 9.62 -14.14
N ILE A 86 2.81 8.58 -13.44
CA ILE A 86 3.13 8.35 -12.02
C ILE A 86 3.84 7.01 -11.91
N LYS A 87 5.17 7.07 -11.77
CA LYS A 87 6.06 5.89 -11.75
C LYS A 87 6.30 5.33 -10.35
N LYS A 88 5.35 5.51 -9.44
CA LYS A 88 5.45 5.03 -8.05
C LYS A 88 4.11 4.57 -7.52
N MET A 89 4.18 3.70 -6.53
CA MET A 89 3.05 3.20 -5.74
C MET A 89 3.36 3.41 -4.25
N ALA A 90 2.40 3.14 -3.36
CA ALA A 90 2.74 2.95 -1.95
C ALA A 90 1.99 1.79 -1.32
N LEU A 91 2.74 1.03 -0.52
CA LEU A 91 2.26 -0.04 0.35
C LEU A 91 1.78 0.56 1.67
N ASN A 92 0.65 0.06 2.19
CA ASN A 92 0.26 0.34 3.57
C ASN A 92 1.16 -0.46 4.52
N SER A 93 2.11 0.20 5.15
CA SER A 93 3.14 -0.42 5.99
C SER A 93 2.56 -1.12 7.22
N ARG A 94 1.33 -0.79 7.61
CA ARG A 94 0.59 -1.51 8.66
C ARG A 94 0.28 -2.97 8.30
N MET A 95 0.41 -3.34 7.03
CA MET A 95 0.21 -4.70 6.53
C MET A 95 1.50 -5.53 6.53
N VAL A 96 2.65 -4.95 6.88
CA VAL A 96 3.91 -5.69 7.02
C VAL A 96 3.79 -6.72 8.13
N VAL A 97 4.17 -7.96 7.83
CA VAL A 97 4.03 -9.12 8.72
C VAL A 97 5.00 -8.98 9.91
N GLU A 98 6.28 -8.81 9.61
CA GLU A 98 7.33 -8.65 10.60
C GLU A 98 7.51 -7.16 10.94
N ARG A 99 6.81 -6.68 11.98
CA ARG A 99 6.82 -5.26 12.37
C ARG A 99 8.22 -4.71 12.65
N GLY A 100 9.12 -5.57 13.12
CA GLY A 100 10.53 -5.25 13.36
C GLY A 100 11.29 -4.80 12.10
N GLU A 101 10.86 -5.21 10.90
CA GLU A 101 11.49 -4.79 9.64
C GLU A 101 11.38 -3.28 9.38
N LEU A 102 10.45 -2.60 10.06
CA LEU A 102 10.21 -1.16 9.93
C LEU A 102 10.68 -0.37 11.15
N GLU A 103 11.30 -1.01 12.14
CA GLU A 103 11.84 -0.30 13.30
C GLU A 103 12.94 0.67 12.86
N GLY A 104 12.86 1.91 13.36
CA GLY A 104 13.79 2.98 13.01
C GLY A 104 13.49 3.69 11.69
N VAL A 105 12.54 3.21 10.88
CA VAL A 105 12.10 3.95 9.68
C VAL A 105 11.26 5.16 10.12
N GLU A 106 11.66 6.35 9.70
CA GLU A 106 10.98 7.60 10.04
C GLU A 106 9.53 7.61 9.50
N VAL A 107 8.58 8.10 10.30
CA VAL A 107 7.19 8.34 9.87
C VAL A 107 6.90 9.84 9.90
N LYS A 108 6.61 10.41 8.74
CA LYS A 108 6.19 11.81 8.59
C LYS A 108 4.67 11.92 8.50
N LYS A 109 4.15 13.03 9.02
CA LYS A 109 2.74 13.40 8.91
C LYS A 109 2.57 14.46 7.82
N SER A 110 1.48 14.40 7.04
CA SER A 110 1.17 15.36 5.97
C SER A 110 -0.29 15.70 5.85
#